data_AF-A0A3D6BSY4-F1
#
_entry.id   AF-A0A3D6BSY4-F1
#
_cell.length_a   1.000
_cell.length_b   1.000
_cell.length_c   1.000
_cell.angle_alpha   90.00
_cell.angle_beta   90.00
_cell.angle_gamma   90.00
#
_symmetry.space_group_name_H-M   'P 1'
#
loop_
_entity.id
_entity.type
_entity.pdbx_description
1 polymer ?
#
loop_
_entity_poly.entity_id
_entity_poly.type
_entity_poly.pdbx_seq_one_letter_code
_entity_poly.pdbx_strand_id
1 'polypeptide(L)'
;MPTKTEKSFSLLFIFLLALEIITSSFKHLQIFNYIAKPALLISLILFFWKQSSHLEKKIKLLIVLALICSLLGDILLMFTNHSAYFFMGGLLAFLSAHIFYVLVFLKQRNKSKKGWVFMGLMLVYGILLFYFLRDGLNNLLYPVIIYM
;
A
#
# COMPACT_ATOMS: atom_id res chain seq x y z
N MET A 1 -14.33 9.55 -20.00
CA MET A 1 -13.27 8.87 -20.77
C MET A 1 -11.92 9.30 -20.21
N PRO A 2 -10.96 8.38 -19.98
CA PRO A 2 -9.68 8.75 -19.40
C PRO A 2 -8.90 9.66 -20.34
N THR A 3 -8.24 10.67 -19.77
CA THR A 3 -7.43 11.64 -20.51
C THR A 3 -6.22 10.94 -21.17
N LYS A 4 -5.65 11.51 -22.25
CA LYS A 4 -4.45 10.96 -22.92
C LYS A 4 -3.29 10.76 -21.92
N THR A 5 -3.20 11.64 -20.93
CA THR A 5 -2.24 11.56 -19.81
C THR A 5 -2.51 10.40 -18.85
N GLU A 6 -3.77 10.14 -18.50
CA GLU A 6 -4.16 8.99 -17.65
C GLU A 6 -3.88 7.65 -18.34
N LYS A 7 -4.16 7.54 -19.65
CA LYS A 7 -3.86 6.33 -20.42
C LYS A 7 -2.36 6.06 -20.49
N SER A 8 -1.57 7.10 -20.75
CA SER A 8 -0.10 7.00 -20.81
C SER A 8 0.48 6.59 -19.46
N PHE A 9 0.01 7.22 -18.36
CA PHE A 9 0.43 6.83 -17.02
C PHE A 9 0.03 5.39 -16.69
N SER A 10 -1.19 4.97 -17.03
CA SER A 10 -1.65 3.61 -16.76
C SER A 10 -0.79 2.57 -17.47
N LEU A 11 -0.40 2.83 -18.73
CA LEU A 11 0.53 1.96 -19.47
C LEU A 11 1.91 1.89 -18.80
N LEU A 12 2.47 3.04 -18.40
CA LEU A 12 3.74 3.11 -17.68
C LEU A 12 3.65 2.37 -16.34
N PHE A 13 2.56 2.55 -15.60
CA PHE A 13 2.34 1.91 -14.30
C PHE A 13 2.21 0.40 -14.42
N ILE A 14 1.46 -0.09 -15.42
CA ILE A 14 1.35 -1.52 -15.72
C ILE A 14 2.71 -2.10 -16.10
N PHE A 15 3.51 -1.36 -16.88
CA PHE A 15 4.86 -1.77 -17.22
C PHE A 15 5.78 -1.87 -15.99
N LEU A 16 5.75 -0.87 -15.11
CA LEU A 16 6.52 -0.90 -13.84
C LEU A 16 6.06 -2.04 -12.92
N LEU A 17 4.75 -2.29 -12.85
CA LEU A 17 4.18 -3.40 -12.09
C LEU A 17 4.60 -4.76 -12.66
N ALA A 18 4.58 -4.93 -13.98
CA ALA A 18 5.09 -6.15 -14.60
C ALA A 18 6.58 -6.36 -14.30
N LEU A 19 7.39 -5.29 -14.37
CA LEU A 19 8.81 -5.34 -14.04
C LEU A 19 9.04 -5.72 -12.57
N GLU A 20 8.28 -5.14 -11.64
CA GLU A 20 8.34 -5.46 -10.22
C GLU A 20 8.00 -6.93 -9.95
N ILE A 21 6.92 -7.45 -10.54
CA ILE A 21 6.52 -8.86 -10.39
C ILE A 21 7.60 -9.81 -10.94
N ILE A 22 8.16 -9.51 -12.11
CA ILE A 22 9.20 -10.33 -12.73
C ILE A 22 10.46 -10.32 -11.86
N THR A 23 10.94 -9.13 -11.47
CA THR A 23 12.15 -9.00 -10.65
C THR A 23 12.00 -9.57 -9.23
N SER A 24 10.79 -9.54 -8.69
CA SER A 24 10.39 -10.19 -7.43
C SER A 24 10.45 -11.72 -7.51
N SER A 25 10.05 -12.29 -8.65
CA SER A 25 9.98 -13.75 -8.83
C SER A 25 11.37 -14.41 -8.94
N PHE A 26 12.40 -13.67 -9.38
CA PHE A 26 13.74 -14.22 -9.57
C PHE A 26 14.73 -13.69 -8.52
N LYS A 27 15.23 -14.57 -7.64
CA LYS A 27 16.23 -14.22 -6.60
C LYS A 27 17.51 -13.57 -7.16
N HIS A 28 17.91 -13.92 -8.39
CA HIS A 28 19.07 -13.32 -9.06
C HIS A 28 18.86 -11.82 -9.41
N LEU A 29 17.61 -11.39 -9.57
CA LEU A 29 17.26 -10.01 -9.96
C LEU A 29 16.89 -9.13 -8.76
N GLN A 30 17.24 -9.52 -7.53
CA GLN A 30 16.94 -8.76 -6.32
C GLN A 30 17.44 -7.31 -6.40
N ILE A 31 18.61 -7.04 -7.00
CA ILE A 31 19.10 -5.67 -7.24
C ILE A 31 18.08 -4.83 -8.04
N PHE A 32 17.49 -5.40 -9.08
CA PHE A 32 16.50 -4.70 -9.90
C PHE A 32 15.17 -4.51 -9.16
N ASN A 33 14.80 -5.43 -8.27
CA ASN A 33 13.63 -5.28 -7.42
C ASN A 33 13.77 -4.05 -6.50
N TYR A 34 14.96 -3.82 -5.90
CA TYR A 34 15.23 -2.62 -5.08
C TYR A 34 14.99 -1.29 -5.79
N ILE A 35 14.99 -1.28 -7.13
CA ILE A 35 14.71 -0.08 -7.93
C ILE A 35 13.26 -0.09 -8.41
N ALA A 36 12.77 -1.23 -8.91
CA ALA A 36 11.44 -1.35 -9.48
C ALA A 36 10.33 -1.08 -8.45
N LYS A 37 10.48 -1.62 -7.23
CA LYS A 37 9.46 -1.52 -6.17
C LYS A 37 9.27 -0.09 -5.67
N PRO A 38 10.31 0.69 -5.32
CA PRO A 38 10.16 2.10 -5.00
C PRO A 38 9.72 2.95 -6.20
N ALA A 39 10.22 2.66 -7.41
CA ALA A 39 9.86 3.41 -8.61
C ALA A 39 8.36 3.34 -8.91
N LEU A 40 7.73 2.20 -8.67
CA LEU A 40 6.29 2.01 -8.81
C LEU A 40 5.51 3.00 -7.92
N LEU A 41 5.81 3.05 -6.63
CA LEU A 41 5.13 3.97 -5.71
C LEU A 41 5.47 5.44 -5.95
N ILE A 42 6.74 5.75 -6.29
CA ILE A 42 7.15 7.12 -6.64
C ILE A 42 6.39 7.60 -7.87
N SER A 43 6.21 6.75 -8.89
CA SER A 43 5.43 7.10 -10.07
C SER A 43 3.97 7.42 -9.72
N LEU A 44 3.38 6.67 -8.78
CA LEU A 44 2.04 6.89 -8.27
C LEU A 44 1.93 8.22 -7.50
N ILE A 45 2.91 8.52 -6.64
CA ILE A 45 2.98 9.80 -5.91
C ILE A 45 3.04 10.98 -6.88
N LEU A 46 3.92 10.91 -7.89
CA LEU A 46 4.08 11.99 -8.87
C LEU A 46 2.80 12.19 -9.71
N PHE A 47 2.19 11.10 -10.16
CA PHE A 47 0.93 11.14 -10.89
C PHE A 47 -0.19 11.74 -10.03
N PHE A 48 -0.33 11.26 -8.80
CA PHE A 48 -1.31 11.79 -7.86
C PHE A 48 -1.08 13.28 -7.61
N TRP A 49 0.17 13.71 -7.41
CA TRP A 49 0.50 15.12 -7.19
C TRP A 49 0.07 16.03 -8.35
N LYS A 50 0.26 15.55 -9.59
CA LYS A 50 -0.08 16.29 -10.81
C LYS A 50 -1.58 16.36 -11.06
N GLN A 51 -2.31 15.28 -10.78
CA GLN A 51 -3.75 15.19 -11.03
C GLN A 51 -4.60 15.79 -9.89
N SER A 52 -4.08 15.86 -8.67
CA SER A 52 -4.79 16.29 -7.45
C SER A 52 -4.98 17.82 -7.31
N SER A 53 -4.82 18.61 -8.37
CA SER A 53 -4.96 20.07 -8.32
C SER A 53 -6.36 20.54 -7.89
N HIS A 54 -7.37 19.71 -8.11
CA HIS A 54 -8.77 19.97 -7.77
C HIS A 54 -9.15 19.57 -6.32
N LEU A 55 -8.27 18.88 -5.60
CA LEU A 55 -8.53 18.42 -4.23
C LEU A 55 -8.14 19.48 -3.20
N GLU A 56 -8.82 19.45 -2.04
CA GLU A 56 -8.42 20.28 -0.90
C GLU A 56 -6.96 19.99 -0.49
N LYS A 57 -6.20 21.06 -0.21
CA LYS A 57 -4.78 20.95 0.23
C LYS A 57 -4.58 19.98 1.39
N LYS A 58 -5.48 19.96 2.37
CA LYS A 58 -5.42 19.04 3.53
C LYS A 58 -5.57 17.57 3.11
N ILE A 59 -6.50 17.28 2.19
CA ILE A 59 -6.73 15.91 1.71
C ILE A 59 -5.56 15.44 0.85
N LYS A 60 -5.07 16.32 -0.04
CA LYS A 60 -3.88 16.06 -0.84
C LYS A 60 -2.68 15.71 0.06
N LEU A 61 -2.44 16.50 1.11
CA LEU A 61 -1.34 16.25 2.05
C LEU A 61 -1.48 14.89 2.74
N LEU A 62 -2.67 14.54 3.24
CA LEU A 62 -2.90 13.25 3.90
C LEU A 62 -2.66 12.07 2.95
N ILE A 63 -3.10 12.14 1.69
CA ILE A 63 -2.86 11.08 0.71
C ILE A 63 -1.36 10.96 0.40
N VAL A 64 -0.66 12.08 0.23
CA VAL A 64 0.79 12.06 -0.01
C VAL A 64 1.55 11.48 1.18
N LEU A 65 1.18 11.83 2.41
CA LEU A 65 1.74 11.23 3.62
C LEU A 65 1.47 9.73 3.68
N ALA A 66 0.25 9.29 3.35
CA ALA A 66 -0.08 7.87 3.26
C ALA A 66 0.81 7.13 2.26
N LEU A 67 1.01 7.70 1.06
CA LEU A 67 1.85 7.13 0.03
C LEU A 67 3.34 7.10 0.42
N ILE A 68 3.84 8.14 1.12
CA ILE A 68 5.21 8.15 1.64
C ILE A 68 5.38 7.08 2.73
N CYS A 69 4.42 6.92 3.64
CA CYS A 69 4.44 5.84 4.63
C CYS A 69 4.39 4.46 3.97
N SER A 70 3.59 4.30 2.91
CA SER A 70 3.55 3.07 2.10
C SER A 70 4.91 2.79 1.44
N LEU A 71 5.57 3.82 0.90
CA LEU A 71 6.89 3.71 0.28
C LEU A 71 7.95 3.30 1.30
N LEU A 72 7.93 3.91 2.48
CA LEU A 72 8.80 3.52 3.59
C LEU A 72 8.53 2.08 4.03
N GLY A 73 7.26 1.67 4.10
CA GLY A 73 6.88 0.28 4.36
C GLY A 73 7.45 -0.69 3.34
N ASP A 74 7.31 -0.37 2.04
CA ASP A 74 7.87 -1.17 0.96
C ASP A 74 9.39 -1.30 1.06
N ILE A 75 10.11 -0.20 1.32
CA ILE A 75 11.56 -0.18 1.50
C ILE A 75 11.97 -1.05 2.70
N LEU A 76 11.31 -0.90 3.85
CA LEU A 76 11.59 -1.69 5.05
C LEU A 76 11.37 -3.18 4.79
N LEU A 77 10.30 -3.55 4.09
CA LEU A 77 10.02 -4.96 3.76
C LEU A 77 11.08 -5.59 2.84
N MET A 78 11.84 -4.80 2.08
CA MET A 78 12.92 -5.34 1.24
C MET A 78 14.10 -5.86 2.08
N PHE A 79 14.34 -5.27 3.25
CA PHE A 79 15.44 -5.64 4.14
C PHE A 79 15.06 -6.72 5.18
N THR A 80 13.91 -7.37 5.00
CA THR A 80 13.43 -8.44 5.89
C THR A 80 14.39 -9.63 5.97
N ASN A 81 15.17 -9.88 4.92
CA ASN A 81 16.23 -10.90 4.92
C ASN A 81 17.35 -10.60 5.93
N HIS A 82 17.53 -9.35 6.35
CA HIS A 82 18.55 -8.97 7.33
C HIS A 82 18.05 -9.09 8.77
N SER A 83 16.78 -8.74 9.03
CA SER A 83 16.21 -8.81 10.37
C SER A 83 14.68 -8.79 10.37
N ALA A 84 14.08 -9.55 11.28
CA ALA A 84 12.63 -9.52 11.55
C ALA A 84 12.14 -8.13 12.03
N TYR A 85 13.01 -7.29 12.58
CA TYR A 85 12.63 -5.92 12.98
C TYR A 85 12.24 -5.05 11.79
N PHE A 86 12.83 -5.28 10.61
CA PHE A 86 12.43 -4.58 9.38
C PHE A 86 11.04 -4.99 8.90
N PHE A 87 10.64 -6.25 9.10
CA PHE A 87 9.28 -6.69 8.83
C PHE A 87 8.27 -5.94 9.72
N MET A 88 8.56 -5.86 11.02
CA MET A 88 7.70 -5.16 11.98
C MET A 88 7.63 -3.65 11.70
N GLY A 89 8.76 -3.02 11.38
CA GLY A 89 8.80 -1.62 10.96
C GLY A 89 7.99 -1.38 9.68
N GLY A 90 8.08 -2.29 8.70
CA GLY A 90 7.29 -2.24 7.48
C GLY A 90 5.79 -2.30 7.75
N LEU A 91 5.34 -3.24 8.59
CA LEU A 91 3.95 -3.35 9.02
C LEU A 91 3.45 -2.07 9.70
N LEU A 92 4.23 -1.48 10.62
CA LEU A 92 3.87 -0.23 11.29
C LEU A 92 3.76 0.95 10.31
N ALA A 93 4.64 1.00 9.30
CA ALA A 93 4.58 2.03 8.26
C ALA A 93 3.33 1.88 7.38
N PHE A 94 2.98 0.65 6.99
CA PHE A 94 1.72 0.37 6.29
C PHE A 94 0.50 0.69 7.15
N LEU A 95 0.51 0.36 8.44
CA LEU A 95 -0.58 0.69 9.35
C LEU A 95 -0.80 2.21 9.42
N SER A 96 0.29 2.97 9.51
CA SER A 96 0.27 4.44 9.49
C SER A 96 -0.32 4.97 8.17
N ALA A 97 0.03 4.36 7.03
CA ALA A 97 -0.56 4.69 5.74
C ALA A 97 -2.07 4.44 5.72
N HIS A 98 -2.54 3.31 6.26
CA HIS A 98 -3.96 2.99 6.37
C HIS A 98 -4.71 4.00 7.24
N ILE A 99 -4.13 4.42 8.37
CA ILE A 99 -4.74 5.46 9.22
C ILE A 99 -4.97 6.75 8.42
N PHE A 100 -3.98 7.20 7.65
CA PHE A 100 -4.14 8.39 6.80
C PHE A 100 -5.21 8.19 5.71
N TYR A 101 -5.25 7.02 5.06
CA TYR A 101 -6.31 6.71 4.11
C TYR A 101 -7.70 6.72 4.75
N VAL A 102 -7.85 6.11 5.93
CA VAL A 102 -9.12 6.11 6.68
C VAL A 102 -9.56 7.54 7.00
N LEU A 103 -8.64 8.41 7.44
CA LEU A 103 -8.96 9.82 7.70
C LEU A 103 -9.46 10.55 6.43
N VAL A 104 -8.83 10.30 5.28
CA VAL A 104 -9.24 10.85 3.99
C VAL A 104 -10.64 10.37 3.60
N PHE A 105 -10.87 9.06 3.67
CA PHE A 105 -12.16 8.46 3.34
C PHE A 105 -13.27 8.92 4.29
N LEU A 106 -12.99 9.05 5.58
CA LEU A 106 -13.96 9.57 6.56
C LEU A 106 -14.36 11.01 6.25
N LYS A 107 -13.40 11.84 5.79
CA LYS A 107 -13.66 13.24 5.45
C LYS A 107 -14.46 13.39 4.14
N GLN A 108 -14.26 12.50 3.17
CA GLN A 108 -14.99 12.51 1.89
C GLN A 108 -16.23 11.61 1.87
N ARG A 109 -16.49 10.87 2.95
CA ARG A 109 -17.61 9.92 3.04
C ARG A 109 -18.94 10.63 2.89
N ASN A 110 -19.81 10.06 2.06
CA ASN A 110 -21.23 10.39 2.06
C ASN A 110 -21.91 9.78 3.31
N LYS A 111 -22.32 10.64 4.25
CA LYS A 111 -22.93 10.23 5.52
C LYS A 111 -24.27 9.49 5.36
N SER A 112 -24.93 9.64 4.21
CA SER A 112 -26.24 9.01 3.92
C SER A 112 -26.15 7.50 3.66
N LYS A 113 -25.01 6.98 3.18
CA LYS A 113 -24.84 5.55 2.93
C LYS A 113 -24.36 4.82 4.19
N LYS A 114 -25.13 3.82 4.63
CA LYS A 114 -24.78 2.91 5.73
C LYS A 114 -23.99 1.73 5.17
N GLY A 115 -22.67 1.75 5.34
CA GLY A 115 -21.74 0.71 4.86
C GLY A 115 -21.60 -0.51 5.77
N TRP A 116 -22.56 -0.80 6.64
CA TRP A 116 -22.44 -1.81 7.71
C TRP A 116 -22.27 -3.22 7.14
N VAL A 117 -22.97 -3.54 6.05
CA VAL A 117 -22.83 -4.84 5.35
C VAL A 117 -21.42 -5.01 4.78
N PHE A 118 -20.87 -3.95 4.17
CA PHE A 118 -19.51 -3.98 3.64
C PHE A 118 -18.45 -4.10 4.74
N MET A 119 -18.69 -3.43 5.88
CA MET A 119 -17.83 -3.53 7.06
C MET A 119 -17.82 -4.96 7.64
N GLY A 120 -18.99 -5.60 7.74
CA GLY A 120 -19.09 -7.00 8.17
C GLY A 120 -18.38 -7.96 7.21
N LEU A 121 -18.53 -7.76 5.89
CA LEU A 121 -17.84 -8.56 4.88
C LEU A 121 -16.31 -8.42 4.98
N MET A 122 -15.80 -7.20 5.17
CA MET A 122 -14.37 -6.94 5.36
C MET A 122 -13.82 -7.61 6.63
N LEU A 123 -14.58 -7.60 7.73
CA LEU A 123 -14.18 -8.28 8.98
C LEU A 123 -14.09 -9.80 8.80
N VAL A 124 -15.10 -10.41 8.17
CA VAL A 124 -15.08 -11.86 7.88
C VAL A 124 -13.88 -12.20 7.01
N TYR A 125 -13.60 -11.40 5.99
CA TYR A 125 -12.43 -11.59 5.12
C TYR A 125 -11.11 -11.50 5.90
N GLY A 126 -10.97 -10.51 6.79
CA GLY A 126 -9.79 -10.37 7.64
C GLY A 126 -9.58 -11.57 8.57
N ILE A 127 -10.63 -12.06 9.23
CA ILE A 127 -10.57 -13.24 10.09
C ILE A 127 -10.16 -14.48 9.30
N LEU A 128 -10.72 -14.66 8.10
CA LEU A 128 -10.46 -15.82 7.26
C LEU A 128 -9.02 -15.81 6.71
N LEU A 129 -8.51 -14.63 6.31
CA LEU A 129 -7.11 -14.43 5.98
C LEU A 129 -6.19 -14.73 7.17
N PHE A 130 -6.52 -14.21 8.35
CA PHE A 130 -5.72 -14.45 9.55
C PHE A 130 -5.64 -15.94 9.88
N TYR A 131 -6.77 -16.65 9.81
CA TYR A 131 -6.81 -18.09 10.05
C TYR A 131 -5.92 -18.86 9.06
N PHE A 132 -5.94 -18.48 7.79
CA PHE A 132 -5.09 -19.09 6.76
C PHE A 132 -3.59 -18.83 6.97
N LEU A 133 -3.25 -17.64 7.48
CA LEU A 133 -1.86 -17.23 7.68
C LEU A 133 -1.27 -17.78 8.99
N ARG A 134 -2.09 -18.00 10.03
CA ARG A 134 -1.65 -18.33 11.40
C ARG A 134 -0.59 -19.44 11.46
N ASP A 135 -0.76 -20.51 10.70
CA ASP A 135 0.10 -21.69 10.74
C ASP A 135 1.54 -21.42 10.22
N GLY A 136 1.72 -20.35 9.43
CA GLY A 136 3.02 -19.96 8.88
C GLY A 136 3.78 -18.89 9.68
N LEU A 137 3.16 -18.28 10.70
CA LEU A 137 3.69 -17.05 11.30
C LEU A 137 4.61 -17.23 12.51
N ASN A 138 4.65 -18.40 13.17
CA ASN A 138 5.52 -18.68 14.33
C ASN A 138 5.72 -17.45 15.26
N ASN A 139 6.95 -16.90 15.36
CA ASN A 139 7.29 -15.77 16.23
C ASN A 139 6.72 -14.41 15.78
N LEU A 140 6.19 -14.30 14.56
CA LEU A 140 5.59 -13.08 13.99
C LEU A 140 4.07 -13.01 14.16
N LEU A 141 3.46 -13.98 14.85
CA LEU A 141 2.02 -14.01 15.10
C LEU A 141 1.52 -12.75 15.81
N TYR A 142 2.17 -12.35 16.90
CA TYR A 142 1.74 -11.19 17.70
C TYR A 142 1.75 -9.87 16.91
N PRO A 143 2.84 -9.51 16.19
CA PRO A 143 2.85 -8.32 15.32
C PRO A 143 1.72 -8.31 14.29
N VAL A 144 1.37 -9.46 13.71
CA VAL A 144 0.35 -9.53 12.67
C VAL A 144 -1.07 -9.49 13.22
N ILE A 145 -1.31 -10.04 14.42
CA ILE A 145 -2.59 -9.89 15.12
C ILE A 145 -2.87 -8.41 15.43
N ILE A 146 -1.87 -7.64 15.85
CA ILE A 146 -2.04 -6.21 16.15
C ILE A 146 -2.32 -5.41 14.87
N TYR A 147 -1.82 -5.89 13.73
CA TYR A 147 -1.95 -5.22 12.44
C TYR A 147 -3.30 -5.46 11.74
N MET A 148 -3.85 -6.68 11.81
CA MET A 148 -5.11 -7.06 11.15
C MET A 148 -6.35 -6.70 11.97
#